data_AF-A0A2E6MFC1-F1
#
_entry.id   AF-A0A2E6MFC1-F1
#
_cell.length_a   1.000
_cell.length_b   1.000
_cell.length_c   1.000
_cell.angle_alpha   90.00
_cell.angle_beta   90.00
_cell.angle_gamma   90.00
#
_symmetry.space_group_name_H-M   'P 1'
#
loop_
_entity.id
_entity.type
_entity.pdbx_description
1 polymer ?
#
loop_
_entity_poly.entity_id
_entity_poly.type
_entity_poly.pdbx_seq_one_letter_code
_entity_poly.pdbx_strand_id
1 'polypeptide(L)'
;MVNGGFFGNISNTIQLMKSCVKVLKKDKELILFPIMAAIFVIVLLGLIYSTGSIDLSAANEEEMSILPVAILIFGANFIIVFFNSALISAALERLRGGDPNISSGLSHAFKHIHHIFFWSIIVTIMGLIFAAIKANGRQRGGFGGMMTQIFASFLEAGWAMMTFFVVPIIVSENISPLSAIKRSSSLFKQTWGNQVAANFGFGIFQIIAILISLGIGWFFGLINGTLGIAIGLLCATTSISIIYTLEGIYKAALYEHALGEKPLEFEEQDLRTAYRASSAMA
;
A
#
# COMPACT_ATOMS: atom_id res chain seq x y z
N MET A 1 -28.41 18.08 13.49
CA MET A 1 -28.31 16.69 13.98
C MET A 1 -28.00 15.81 12.79
N VAL A 2 -26.72 15.53 12.52
CA VAL A 2 -26.31 14.66 11.40
C VAL A 2 -26.05 13.28 11.98
N ASN A 3 -26.74 12.28 11.44
CA ASN A 3 -26.73 10.88 11.88
C ASN A 3 -25.32 10.28 11.95
N GLY A 4 -24.73 10.22 13.15
CA GLY A 4 -23.40 9.68 13.43
C GLY A 4 -23.34 8.15 13.54
N GLY A 5 -23.90 7.43 12.56
CA GLY A 5 -23.77 5.97 12.44
C GLY A 5 -22.64 5.51 11.50
N PHE A 6 -22.58 4.21 11.19
CA PHE A 6 -21.69 3.60 10.17
C PHE A 6 -21.62 4.42 8.85
N PHE A 7 -22.74 5.01 8.44
CA PHE A 7 -22.85 5.88 7.26
C PHE A 7 -22.06 7.19 7.36
N GLY A 8 -21.87 7.75 8.57
CA GLY A 8 -21.03 8.93 8.80
C GLY A 8 -19.54 8.63 8.59
N ASN A 9 -19.06 7.48 9.06
CA ASN A 9 -17.67 7.03 8.85
C ASN A 9 -17.38 6.77 7.37
N ILE A 10 -18.34 6.20 6.65
CA ILE A 10 -18.25 6.02 5.18
C ILE A 10 -18.19 7.37 4.47
N SER A 11 -19.05 8.33 4.85
CA SER A 11 -19.04 9.67 4.25
C SER A 11 -17.69 10.36 4.43
N ASN A 12 -17.09 10.29 5.63
CA ASN A 12 -15.77 10.85 5.89
C ASN A 12 -14.67 10.16 5.06
N THR A 13 -14.69 8.83 4.99
CA THR A 13 -13.75 8.06 4.16
C THR A 13 -13.86 8.45 2.69
N ILE A 14 -15.09 8.64 2.18
CA ILE A 14 -15.33 9.10 0.80
C ILE A 14 -14.85 10.53 0.59
N GLN A 15 -15.00 11.43 1.57
CA GLN A 15 -14.49 12.80 1.50
C GLN A 15 -12.95 12.81 1.44
N LEU A 16 -12.28 12.06 2.31
CA LEU A 16 -10.83 11.87 2.28
C LEU A 16 -10.35 11.33 0.93
N MET A 17 -11.04 10.32 0.39
CA MET A 17 -10.76 9.78 -0.93
C MET A 17 -10.94 10.82 -2.05
N LYS A 18 -12.00 11.64 -1.99
CA LYS A 18 -12.21 12.74 -2.94
C LYS A 18 -11.08 13.77 -2.86
N SER A 19 -10.58 14.10 -1.68
CA SER A 19 -9.44 14.99 -1.50
C SER A 19 -8.15 14.39 -2.07
N CYS A 20 -7.91 13.09 -1.87
CA CYS A 20 -6.80 12.39 -2.54
C CYS A 20 -6.93 12.45 -4.07
N VAL A 21 -8.15 12.30 -4.61
CA VAL A 21 -8.42 12.43 -6.05
C VAL A 21 -8.20 13.87 -6.54
N LYS A 22 -8.49 14.90 -5.74
CA LYS A 22 -8.18 16.30 -6.10
C LYS A 22 -6.67 16.49 -6.26
N VAL A 23 -5.88 15.99 -5.32
CA VAL A 23 -4.41 16.00 -5.42
C VAL A 23 -3.95 15.26 -6.67
N LEU A 24 -4.43 14.04 -6.89
CA LEU A 24 -4.09 13.26 -8.08
C LEU A 24 -4.49 13.92 -9.41
N LYS A 25 -5.57 14.70 -9.42
CA LYS A 25 -5.98 15.46 -10.61
C LYS A 25 -5.05 16.63 -10.92
N LYS A 26 -4.43 17.22 -9.90
CA LYS A 26 -3.38 18.23 -10.07
C LYS A 26 -2.10 17.59 -10.58
N ASP A 27 -1.74 16.42 -10.05
CA ASP A 27 -0.50 15.70 -10.37
C ASP A 27 -0.75 14.30 -10.93
N LYS A 28 -1.21 14.22 -12.17
CA LYS A 28 -1.55 12.94 -12.80
C LYS A 28 -0.36 12.00 -12.96
N GLU A 29 0.85 12.55 -12.97
CA GLU A 29 2.09 11.79 -13.09
C GLU A 29 2.39 10.89 -11.89
N LEU A 30 1.75 11.11 -10.72
CA LEU A 30 1.90 10.24 -9.55
C LEU A 30 1.42 8.80 -9.81
N ILE A 31 0.56 8.57 -10.81
CA ILE A 31 0.13 7.23 -11.24
C ILE A 31 1.30 6.45 -11.87
N LEU A 32 2.32 7.16 -12.37
CA LEU A 32 3.45 6.51 -13.03
C LEU A 32 4.35 5.78 -12.04
N PHE A 33 4.41 6.15 -10.76
CA PHE A 33 5.23 5.45 -9.78
C PHE A 33 4.80 3.97 -9.59
N PRO A 34 3.52 3.64 -9.33
CA PRO A 34 3.06 2.25 -9.32
C PRO A 34 3.27 1.50 -10.64
N ILE A 35 3.08 2.18 -11.77
CA ILE A 35 3.28 1.57 -13.11
C ILE A 35 4.75 1.22 -13.33
N MET A 36 5.66 2.13 -13.00
CA MET A 36 7.10 1.86 -13.06
C MET A 36 7.48 0.73 -12.11
N ALA A 37 6.94 0.69 -10.89
CA ALA A 37 7.17 -0.42 -9.97
C ALA A 37 6.78 -1.77 -10.61
N ALA A 38 5.59 -1.86 -11.19
CA ALA A 38 5.11 -3.06 -11.86
C ALA A 38 6.02 -3.46 -13.03
N ILE A 39 6.42 -2.51 -13.89
CA ILE A 39 7.32 -2.75 -15.02
C ILE A 39 8.67 -3.28 -14.53
N PHE A 40 9.28 -2.65 -13.53
CA PHE A 40 10.58 -3.08 -13.01
C PHE A 40 10.51 -4.45 -12.32
N VAL A 41 9.40 -4.77 -11.63
CA VAL A 41 9.17 -6.12 -11.09
C VAL A 41 9.04 -7.16 -12.21
N ILE A 42 8.31 -6.86 -13.29
CA ILE A 42 8.19 -7.75 -14.46
C ILE A 42 9.55 -7.96 -15.14
N VAL A 43 10.35 -6.90 -15.28
CA VAL A 43 11.72 -7.00 -15.82
C VAL A 43 12.59 -7.87 -14.93
N LEU A 44 12.53 -7.69 -13.60
CA LEU A 44 13.26 -8.53 -12.65
C LEU A 44 12.86 -10.01 -12.78
N LEU A 45 11.56 -10.29 -12.84
CA LEU A 45 11.02 -11.64 -13.07
C LEU A 45 11.55 -12.24 -14.38
N GLY A 46 11.49 -11.48 -15.48
CA GLY A 46 11.96 -11.92 -16.79
C GLY A 46 13.47 -12.20 -16.83
N LEU A 47 14.27 -11.38 -16.15
CA LEU A 47 15.72 -11.59 -16.05
C LEU A 47 16.06 -12.86 -15.28
N ILE A 48 15.44 -13.08 -14.11
CA ILE A 48 15.69 -14.29 -13.30
C ILE A 48 15.15 -15.55 -13.98
N TYR A 49 14.04 -15.44 -14.71
CA TYR A 49 13.54 -16.54 -15.54
C TYR A 49 14.53 -16.87 -16.67
N SER A 50 15.08 -15.85 -17.33
CA SER A 50 16.05 -16.03 -18.43
C SER A 50 17.37 -16.68 -17.99
N THR A 51 17.75 -16.62 -16.71
CA THR A 51 18.95 -17.31 -16.22
C THR A 51 18.72 -18.81 -15.96
N GLY A 52 17.49 -19.31 -16.17
CA GLY A 52 17.11 -20.69 -15.87
C GLY A 52 17.08 -20.99 -14.36
N SER A 53 17.14 -19.96 -13.51
CA SER A 53 17.23 -20.11 -12.05
C SER A 53 15.87 -20.33 -11.38
N ILE A 54 14.78 -20.04 -12.09
CA ILE A 54 13.40 -20.31 -11.63
C ILE A 54 12.67 -21.00 -12.78
N ASP A 55 12.31 -22.27 -12.57
CA ASP A 55 11.42 -23.00 -13.45
C ASP A 55 9.97 -22.85 -12.94
N LEU A 56 9.19 -22.00 -13.61
CA LEU A 56 7.77 -21.77 -13.29
C LEU A 56 6.89 -23.00 -13.58
N SER A 57 7.36 -23.94 -14.40
CA SER A 57 6.69 -25.22 -14.70
C SER A 57 6.93 -26.26 -13.61
N ALA A 58 8.05 -26.18 -12.89
CA ALA A 58 8.43 -27.09 -11.83
C ALA A 58 7.94 -26.66 -10.43
N ALA A 59 6.94 -25.76 -10.35
CA ALA A 59 6.40 -25.23 -9.09
C ALA A 59 5.86 -26.30 -8.11
N ASN A 60 5.77 -27.56 -8.55
CA ASN A 60 5.36 -28.72 -7.75
C ASN A 60 6.52 -29.65 -7.35
N GLU A 61 7.76 -29.37 -7.73
CA GLU A 61 8.93 -30.18 -7.37
C GLU A 61 9.63 -29.60 -6.12
N GLU A 62 10.02 -30.48 -5.20
CA GLU A 62 10.66 -30.14 -3.91
C GLU A 62 12.07 -29.52 -4.06
N GLU A 63 12.59 -29.37 -5.29
CA GLU A 63 13.97 -28.98 -5.59
C GLU A 63 14.13 -27.52 -6.05
N MET A 64 13.16 -26.63 -5.83
CA MET A 64 13.38 -25.21 -6.13
C MET A 64 14.39 -24.60 -5.14
N SER A 65 15.56 -24.19 -5.65
CA SER A 65 16.57 -23.51 -4.85
C SER A 65 15.99 -22.28 -4.15
N ILE A 66 16.17 -22.19 -2.83
CA ILE A 66 15.62 -21.11 -2.00
C ILE A 66 16.24 -19.76 -2.37
N LEU A 67 17.48 -19.74 -2.86
CA LEU A 67 18.25 -18.52 -3.07
C LEU A 67 17.69 -17.65 -4.22
N PRO A 68 17.45 -18.16 -5.45
CA PRO A 68 16.79 -17.39 -6.52
C PRO A 68 15.43 -16.83 -6.12
N VAL A 69 14.63 -17.62 -5.40
CA VAL A 69 13.30 -17.19 -4.92
C VAL A 69 13.42 -16.08 -3.88
N ALA A 70 14.36 -16.21 -2.93
CA ALA A 70 14.61 -15.18 -1.93
C ALA A 70 15.10 -13.87 -2.58
N ILE A 71 16.00 -13.95 -3.57
CA ILE A 71 16.47 -12.78 -4.34
C ILE A 71 15.32 -12.12 -5.09
N LEU A 72 14.45 -12.92 -5.73
CA LEU A 72 13.29 -12.43 -6.44
C LEU A 72 12.32 -11.69 -5.49
N ILE A 73 11.95 -12.32 -4.38
CA ILE A 73 11.01 -11.74 -3.40
C ILE A 73 11.60 -10.45 -2.82
N PHE A 74 12.88 -10.48 -2.42
CA PHE A 74 13.55 -9.31 -1.89
C PHE A 74 13.65 -8.19 -2.93
N GLY A 75 14.11 -8.49 -4.14
CA GLY A 75 14.26 -7.53 -5.22
C GLY A 75 12.93 -6.90 -5.62
N ALA A 76 11.86 -7.69 -5.70
CA ALA A 76 10.51 -7.19 -5.97
C ALA A 76 10.03 -6.25 -4.86
N ASN A 77 10.21 -6.63 -3.58
CA ASN A 77 9.85 -5.78 -2.45
C ASN A 77 10.68 -4.48 -2.43
N PHE A 78 11.98 -4.55 -2.73
CA PHE A 78 12.83 -3.37 -2.83
C PHE A 78 12.34 -2.40 -3.90
N ILE A 79 12.03 -2.90 -5.11
CA ILE A 79 11.46 -2.10 -6.20
C ILE A 79 10.14 -1.45 -5.77
N ILE A 80 9.21 -2.23 -5.20
CA ILE A 80 7.91 -1.73 -4.76
C ILE A 80 8.07 -0.64 -3.70
N VAL A 81 8.89 -0.88 -2.67
CA VAL A 81 9.14 0.08 -1.60
C VAL A 81 9.82 1.34 -2.15
N PHE A 82 10.77 1.21 -3.07
CA PHE A 82 11.46 2.35 -3.69
C PHE A 82 10.49 3.28 -4.45
N PHE A 83 9.64 2.73 -5.31
CA PHE A 83 8.66 3.54 -6.04
C PHE A 83 7.55 4.08 -5.12
N ASN A 84 7.20 3.36 -4.05
CA ASN A 84 6.29 3.88 -3.03
C ASN A 84 6.91 5.06 -2.26
N SER A 85 8.20 4.98 -1.92
CA SER A 85 8.95 6.10 -1.35
C SER A 85 8.94 7.31 -2.28
N ALA A 86 9.19 7.11 -3.57
CA ALA A 86 9.17 8.19 -4.56
C ALA A 86 7.77 8.84 -4.68
N LEU A 87 6.72 8.02 -4.73
CA LEU A 87 5.33 8.47 -4.72
C LEU A 87 4.99 9.29 -3.47
N ILE A 88 5.34 8.79 -2.28
CA ILE A 88 5.05 9.47 -1.02
C ILE A 88 5.86 10.77 -0.91
N SER A 89 7.11 10.80 -1.38
CA SER A 89 7.90 12.03 -1.46
C SER A 89 7.24 13.08 -2.36
N ALA A 90 6.79 12.69 -3.56
CA ALA A 90 6.08 13.58 -4.48
C ALA A 90 4.75 14.07 -3.87
N ALA A 91 4.01 13.19 -3.20
CA ALA A 91 2.79 13.56 -2.50
C ALA A 91 3.06 14.59 -1.38
N LEU A 92 4.07 14.36 -0.53
CA LEU A 92 4.47 15.30 0.52
C LEU A 92 4.87 16.67 -0.07
N GLU A 93 5.61 16.68 -1.19
CA GLU A 93 5.97 17.91 -1.90
C GLU A 93 4.73 18.71 -2.32
N ARG A 94 3.72 18.07 -2.93
CA ARG A 94 2.47 18.78 -3.27
C ARG A 94 1.70 19.25 -2.04
N LEU A 95 1.59 18.41 -1.01
CA LEU A 95 0.84 18.75 0.21
C LEU A 95 1.45 19.93 0.97
N ARG A 96 2.75 20.18 0.79
CA ARG A 96 3.49 21.32 1.33
C ARG A 96 3.51 22.56 0.41
N GLY A 97 2.80 22.50 -0.72
CA GLY A 97 2.68 23.63 -1.66
C GLY A 97 3.71 23.64 -2.79
N GLY A 98 4.50 22.58 -2.93
CA GLY A 98 5.40 22.40 -4.06
C GLY A 98 4.69 21.96 -5.35
N ASP A 99 5.48 21.73 -6.38
CA ASP A 99 5.05 21.26 -7.70
C ASP A 99 5.79 19.95 -8.03
N PRO A 100 5.27 18.79 -7.58
CA PRO A 100 5.99 17.55 -7.72
C PRO A 100 6.07 17.14 -9.18
N ASN A 101 7.10 16.37 -9.50
CA ASN A 101 7.16 15.63 -10.74
C ASN A 101 7.82 14.27 -10.55
N ILE A 102 7.82 13.44 -11.60
CA ILE A 102 8.47 12.11 -11.55
C ILE A 102 9.94 12.22 -11.11
N SER A 103 10.66 13.22 -11.64
CA SER A 103 12.08 13.39 -11.35
C SER A 103 12.32 13.82 -9.90
N SER A 104 11.51 14.73 -9.35
CA SER A 104 11.62 15.18 -7.96
C SER A 104 11.36 14.02 -6.99
N GLY A 105 10.31 13.23 -7.25
CA GLY A 105 9.98 12.05 -6.45
C GLY A 105 11.08 10.98 -6.48
N LEU A 106 11.58 10.64 -7.69
CA LEU A 106 12.68 9.68 -7.83
C LEU A 106 13.97 10.20 -7.17
N SER A 107 14.30 11.48 -7.35
CA SER A 107 15.48 12.09 -6.73
C SER A 107 15.43 12.01 -5.21
N HIS A 108 14.28 12.28 -4.60
CA HIS A 108 14.09 12.11 -3.16
C HIS A 108 14.26 10.66 -2.73
N ALA A 109 13.63 9.71 -3.42
CA ALA A 109 13.78 8.29 -3.09
C ALA A 109 15.24 7.83 -3.18
N PHE A 110 15.99 8.28 -4.20
CA PHE A 110 17.42 7.97 -4.35
C PHE A 110 18.28 8.50 -3.19
N LYS A 111 17.99 9.70 -2.67
CA LYS A 111 18.69 10.24 -1.49
C LYS A 111 18.56 9.33 -0.27
N HIS A 112 17.45 8.60 -0.15
CA HIS A 112 17.15 7.70 0.97
C HIS A 112 17.29 6.22 0.60
N ILE A 113 17.93 5.88 -0.53
CA ILE A 113 17.95 4.51 -1.06
C ILE A 113 18.52 3.48 -0.08
N HIS A 114 19.50 3.89 0.73
CA HIS A 114 20.10 3.03 1.76
C HIS A 114 19.11 2.68 2.86
N HIS A 115 18.31 3.64 3.34
CA HIS A 115 17.23 3.38 4.30
C HIS A 115 16.10 2.56 3.67
N ILE A 116 15.75 2.84 2.41
CA ILE A 116 14.75 2.07 1.66
C ILE A 116 15.19 0.61 1.49
N PHE A 117 16.47 0.37 1.18
CA PHE A 117 17.05 -0.96 1.08
C PHE A 117 16.87 -1.75 2.38
N PHE A 118 17.32 -1.21 3.51
CA PHE A 118 17.15 -1.89 4.81
C PHE A 118 15.68 -2.04 5.21
N TRP A 119 14.82 -1.08 4.87
CA TRP A 119 13.39 -1.19 5.10
C TRP A 119 12.77 -2.34 4.29
N SER A 120 13.18 -2.51 3.03
CA SER A 120 12.71 -3.62 2.17
C SER A 120 13.10 -5.00 2.69
N ILE A 121 14.24 -5.12 3.38
CA ILE A 121 14.62 -6.35 4.10
C ILE A 121 13.60 -6.65 5.20
N ILE A 122 13.27 -5.65 6.02
CA ILE A 122 12.30 -5.80 7.13
C ILE A 122 10.91 -6.18 6.58
N VAL A 123 10.46 -5.49 5.52
CA VAL A 123 9.19 -5.80 4.83
C VAL A 123 9.18 -7.23 4.33
N THR A 124 10.27 -7.67 3.68
CA THR A 124 10.39 -9.03 3.14
C THR A 124 10.34 -10.07 4.27
N ILE A 125 11.11 -9.88 5.34
CA ILE A 125 11.13 -10.79 6.49
C ILE A 125 9.75 -10.87 7.14
N MET A 126 9.07 -9.75 7.37
CA MET A 126 7.74 -9.73 7.98
C MET A 126 6.69 -10.38 7.08
N GLY A 127 6.76 -10.15 5.77
CA GLY A 127 5.93 -10.84 4.79
C GLY A 127 6.10 -12.36 4.86
N LEU A 128 7.34 -12.85 4.93
CA LEU A 128 7.64 -14.28 5.09
C LEU A 128 7.15 -14.83 6.43
N ILE A 129 7.31 -14.08 7.53
CA ILE A 129 6.79 -14.48 8.84
C ILE A 129 5.27 -14.62 8.80
N PHE A 130 4.54 -13.64 8.26
CA PHE A 130 3.08 -13.72 8.16
C PHE A 130 2.62 -14.83 7.23
N ALA A 131 3.34 -15.07 6.12
CA ALA A 131 3.06 -16.19 5.23
C ALA A 131 3.25 -17.54 5.94
N ALA A 132 4.34 -17.71 6.71
CA ALA A 132 4.62 -18.92 7.47
C ALA A 132 3.58 -19.19 8.57
N ILE A 133 3.18 -18.15 9.33
CA ILE A 133 2.13 -18.27 10.34
C ILE A 133 0.81 -18.71 9.70
N LYS A 134 0.42 -18.10 8.57
CA LYS A 134 -0.81 -18.43 7.84
C LYS A 134 -0.76 -19.85 7.24
N ALA A 135 0.39 -20.28 6.72
CA ALA A 135 0.58 -21.63 6.18
C ALA A 135 0.37 -22.71 7.26
N ASN A 136 0.97 -22.53 8.43
CA ASN A 136 0.81 -23.44 9.57
C ASN A 136 -0.65 -23.50 10.07
N GLY A 137 -1.38 -22.39 10.03
CA GLY A 137 -2.79 -22.34 10.38
C GLY A 137 -3.67 -23.17 9.45
N ARG A 138 -3.41 -23.12 8.13
CA ARG A 138 -4.18 -23.87 7.13
C ARG A 138 -4.00 -25.39 7.26
N GLN A 139 -2.79 -25.85 7.58
CA GLN A 139 -2.48 -27.27 7.73
C GLN A 139 -3.17 -27.94 8.93
N ARG A 140 -3.49 -27.17 9.99
CA ARG A 140 -4.11 -27.72 11.20
C ARG A 140 -5.58 -28.12 11.05
N GLY A 141 -6.31 -27.54 10.09
CA GLY A 141 -7.75 -27.74 9.93
C GLY A 141 -8.58 -27.34 11.17
N GLY A 142 -9.91 -27.27 11.01
CA GLY A 142 -10.84 -27.06 12.13
C GLY A 142 -10.67 -25.75 12.92
N PHE A 143 -11.10 -25.77 14.19
CA PHE A 143 -11.12 -24.59 15.08
C PHE A 143 -9.72 -24.01 15.36
N GLY A 144 -8.69 -24.87 15.47
CA GLY A 144 -7.31 -24.44 15.70
C GLY A 144 -6.72 -23.68 14.51
N GLY A 145 -7.06 -24.07 13.28
CA GLY A 145 -6.68 -23.33 12.07
C GLY A 145 -7.34 -21.96 12.00
N MET A 146 -8.64 -21.88 12.30
CA MET A 146 -9.39 -20.63 12.34
C MET A 146 -8.81 -19.64 13.36
N MET A 147 -8.48 -20.10 14.57
CA MET A 147 -7.87 -19.25 15.60
C MET A 147 -6.48 -18.75 15.21
N THR A 148 -5.68 -19.59 14.55
CA THR A 148 -4.35 -19.18 14.04
C THR A 148 -4.49 -18.08 12.98
N GLN A 149 -5.49 -18.18 12.10
CA GLN A 149 -5.75 -17.18 11.07
C GLN A 149 -6.23 -15.85 11.67
N ILE A 150 -7.09 -15.89 12.69
CA ILE A 150 -7.56 -14.70 13.40
C ILE A 150 -6.38 -14.01 14.08
N PHE A 151 -5.55 -14.76 14.81
CA PHE A 151 -4.35 -14.22 15.47
C PHE A 151 -3.37 -13.60 14.47
N ALA A 152 -3.10 -14.29 13.35
CA ALA A 152 -2.25 -13.78 12.29
C ALA A 152 -2.79 -12.45 11.71
N SER A 153 -4.11 -12.34 11.55
CA SER A 153 -4.76 -11.11 11.07
C SER A 153 -4.59 -9.95 12.05
N PHE A 154 -4.67 -10.21 13.37
CA PHE A 154 -4.41 -9.19 14.39
C PHE A 154 -2.94 -8.75 14.42
N LEU A 155 -1.99 -9.68 14.28
CA LEU A 155 -0.57 -9.35 14.19
C LEU A 155 -0.28 -8.49 12.95
N GLU A 156 -0.86 -8.84 11.81
CA GLU A 156 -0.72 -8.09 10.56
C GLU A 156 -1.31 -6.69 10.68
N ALA A 157 -2.48 -6.54 11.32
CA ALA A 157 -3.08 -5.24 11.61
C ALA A 157 -2.21 -4.41 12.56
N GLY A 158 -1.69 -5.02 13.62
CA GLY A 158 -0.75 -4.38 14.56
C GLY A 158 0.51 -3.89 13.86
N TRP A 159 1.08 -4.71 12.98
CA TRP A 159 2.22 -4.35 12.15
C TRP A 159 1.91 -3.20 11.20
N ALA A 160 0.77 -3.24 10.51
CA ALA A 160 0.34 -2.17 9.61
C ALA A 160 0.19 -0.83 10.34
N MET A 161 -0.37 -0.83 11.56
CA MET A 161 -0.46 0.38 12.40
C MET A 161 0.91 0.90 12.82
N MET A 162 1.79 0.03 13.32
CA MET A 162 3.14 0.43 13.73
C MET A 162 3.96 1.01 12.58
N THR A 163 3.74 0.52 11.37
CA THR A 163 4.56 0.84 10.19
C THR A 163 3.92 1.86 9.24
N PHE A 164 2.73 2.34 9.58
CA PHE A 164 1.91 3.18 8.72
C PHE A 164 2.66 4.42 8.18
N PHE A 165 3.49 5.06 9.02
CA PHE A 165 4.26 6.25 8.66
C PHE A 165 5.74 5.99 8.37
N VAL A 166 6.19 4.73 8.31
CA VAL A 166 7.61 4.43 8.14
C VAL A 166 8.15 5.01 6.83
N VAL A 167 7.44 4.85 5.73
CA VAL A 167 7.88 5.38 4.43
C VAL A 167 7.92 6.92 4.43
N PRO A 168 6.83 7.64 4.81
CA PRO A 168 6.88 9.09 4.98
C PRO A 168 8.06 9.56 5.84
N ILE A 169 8.27 8.95 7.02
CA ILE A 169 9.36 9.30 7.94
C ILE A 169 10.75 9.07 7.33
N ILE A 170 10.96 7.95 6.64
CA ILE A 170 12.25 7.67 5.98
C ILE A 170 12.57 8.77 4.97
N VAL A 171 11.58 9.17 4.15
CA VAL A 171 11.81 10.13 3.07
C VAL A 171 11.78 11.58 3.51
N SER A 172 11.21 11.90 4.67
CA SER A 172 11.14 13.27 5.20
C SER A 172 12.23 13.58 6.23
N GLU A 173 12.63 12.59 7.04
CA GLU A 173 13.50 12.79 8.20
C GLU A 173 14.87 12.10 8.08
N ASN A 174 15.07 11.28 7.05
CA ASN A 174 16.34 10.57 6.79
C ASN A 174 16.86 9.79 8.01
N ILE A 175 15.98 9.02 8.66
CA ILE A 175 16.33 8.17 9.79
C ILE A 175 16.27 6.69 9.43
N SER A 176 17.02 5.88 10.18
CA SER A 176 17.08 4.42 9.96
C SER A 176 15.71 3.75 10.13
N PRO A 177 15.43 2.64 9.41
CA PRO A 177 14.11 2.00 9.43
C PRO A 177 13.62 1.59 10.83
N LEU A 178 14.52 1.13 11.70
CA LEU A 178 14.18 0.78 13.09
C LEU A 178 13.74 2.00 13.91
N SER A 179 14.42 3.14 13.72
CA SER A 179 14.02 4.41 14.33
C SER A 179 12.71 4.93 13.72
N ALA A 180 12.53 4.77 12.41
CA ALA A 180 11.30 5.12 11.71
C ALA A 180 10.09 4.33 12.22
N ILE A 181 10.23 3.03 12.50
CA ILE A 181 9.16 2.21 13.10
C ILE A 181 8.77 2.76 14.49
N LYS A 182 9.75 3.06 15.34
CA LYS A 182 9.51 3.61 16.68
C LYS A 182 8.78 4.95 16.61
N ARG A 183 9.23 5.85 15.72
CA ARG A 183 8.60 7.15 15.51
C ARG A 183 7.20 7.01 14.91
N SER A 184 7.01 6.15 13.92
CA SER A 184 5.72 5.83 13.30
C SER A 184 4.71 5.36 14.33
N SER A 185 5.08 4.37 15.15
CA SER A 185 4.24 3.86 16.23
C SER A 185 3.88 4.94 17.25
N SER A 186 4.84 5.80 17.62
CA SER A 186 4.62 6.90 18.55
C SER A 186 3.65 7.94 17.98
N LEU A 187 3.86 8.39 16.74
CA LEU A 187 2.98 9.33 16.04
C LEU A 187 1.57 8.75 15.91
N PHE A 188 1.44 7.52 15.42
CA PHE A 188 0.14 6.87 15.26
C PHE A 188 -0.61 6.76 16.60
N LYS A 189 0.08 6.34 17.67
CA LYS A 189 -0.52 6.22 19.00
C LYS A 189 -0.93 7.58 19.57
N GLN A 190 -0.14 8.62 19.39
CA GLN A 190 -0.45 9.98 19.85
C GLN A 190 -1.68 10.55 19.14
N THR A 191 -1.78 10.35 17.82
CA THR A 191 -2.85 10.95 17.02
C THR A 191 -4.16 10.15 17.09
N TRP A 192 -4.10 8.80 17.09
CA TRP A 192 -5.31 7.96 17.00
C TRP A 192 -5.45 6.87 18.07
N GLY A 193 -4.46 6.64 18.93
CA GLY A 193 -4.34 5.43 19.78
C GLY A 193 -5.51 5.10 20.71
N ASN A 194 -6.30 6.08 21.15
CA ASN A 194 -7.43 5.84 22.08
C ASN A 194 -8.76 5.54 21.37
N GLN A 195 -8.84 5.66 20.05
CA GLN A 195 -10.12 5.65 19.32
C GLN A 195 -10.05 4.85 18.01
N VAL A 196 -9.00 4.04 17.81
CA VAL A 196 -8.76 3.31 16.56
C VAL A 196 -9.89 2.33 16.28
N ALA A 197 -10.79 2.71 15.39
CA ALA A 197 -11.60 1.75 14.65
C ALA A 197 -10.73 1.19 13.52
N ALA A 198 -10.81 -0.11 13.26
CA ALA A 198 -10.11 -0.77 12.16
C ALA A 198 -10.67 -0.33 10.79
N ASN A 199 -10.48 0.94 10.44
CA ASN A 199 -11.03 1.57 9.23
C ASN A 199 -9.99 1.57 8.11
N PHE A 200 -9.54 0.40 7.67
CA PHE A 200 -8.76 0.30 6.43
C PHE A 200 -9.71 0.26 5.22
N GLY A 201 -10.08 1.44 4.72
CA GLY A 201 -11.05 1.60 3.62
C GLY A 201 -10.52 1.27 2.22
N PHE A 202 -9.20 1.27 1.97
CA PHE A 202 -8.65 1.08 0.61
C PHE A 202 -8.88 -0.32 0.04
N GLY A 203 -8.89 -1.36 0.88
CA GLY A 203 -9.06 -2.74 0.43
C GLY A 203 -10.41 -3.00 -0.25
N ILE A 204 -11.50 -2.42 0.26
CA ILE A 204 -12.82 -2.61 -0.36
C ILE A 204 -12.93 -1.86 -1.70
N PHE A 205 -12.31 -0.68 -1.81
CA PHE A 205 -12.23 0.02 -3.10
C PHE A 205 -11.43 -0.78 -4.12
N GLN A 206 -10.35 -1.44 -3.70
CA GLN A 206 -9.55 -2.31 -4.56
C GLN A 206 -10.34 -3.50 -5.07
N ILE A 207 -11.09 -4.17 -4.19
CA ILE A 207 -11.95 -5.30 -4.57
C ILE A 207 -12.99 -4.85 -5.59
N ILE A 208 -13.71 -3.76 -5.32
CA ILE A 208 -14.73 -3.22 -6.22
C ILE A 208 -14.11 -2.86 -7.58
N ALA A 209 -12.96 -2.20 -7.60
CA ALA A 209 -12.32 -1.80 -8.85
C ALA A 209 -11.84 -2.99 -9.69
N ILE A 210 -11.35 -4.05 -9.05
CA ILE A 210 -11.01 -5.31 -9.73
C ILE A 210 -12.26 -5.97 -10.30
N LEU A 211 -13.35 -6.05 -9.52
CA LEU A 211 -14.60 -6.65 -9.99
C LEU A 211 -15.18 -5.90 -11.20
N ILE A 212 -15.12 -4.57 -11.20
CA ILE A 212 -15.52 -3.74 -12.35
C ILE A 212 -14.61 -4.03 -13.55
N SER A 213 -13.29 -4.08 -13.35
CA SER A 213 -12.34 -4.37 -14.42
C SER A 213 -12.56 -5.75 -15.04
N LEU A 214 -12.86 -6.76 -14.21
CA LEU A 214 -13.23 -8.10 -14.65
C LEU A 214 -14.56 -8.10 -15.42
N GLY A 215 -15.57 -7.35 -14.96
CA GLY A 215 -16.84 -7.20 -15.65
C GLY A 215 -16.70 -6.59 -17.04
N ILE A 216 -15.85 -5.55 -17.16
CA ILE A 216 -15.51 -4.93 -18.46
C ILE A 216 -14.78 -5.94 -19.35
N GLY A 217 -13.76 -6.62 -18.83
CA GLY A 217 -13.02 -7.62 -19.59
C GLY A 217 -13.91 -8.78 -20.07
N TRP A 218 -14.82 -9.23 -19.21
CA TRP A 218 -15.81 -10.26 -19.56
C TRP A 218 -16.75 -9.77 -20.67
N PHE A 219 -17.29 -8.56 -20.57
CA PHE A 219 -18.19 -7.98 -21.56
C PHE A 219 -17.55 -7.91 -22.95
N PHE A 220 -16.31 -7.40 -23.07
CA PHE A 220 -15.59 -7.39 -24.34
C PHE A 220 -15.14 -8.79 -24.79
N GLY A 221 -14.93 -9.70 -23.83
CA GLY A 221 -14.62 -11.11 -24.09
C GLY A 221 -15.74 -11.87 -24.79
N LEU A 222 -17.00 -11.45 -24.60
CA LEU A 222 -18.17 -12.00 -25.33
C LEU A 222 -18.08 -11.74 -26.84
N ILE A 223 -17.37 -10.68 -27.24
CA ILE A 223 -17.15 -10.33 -28.65
C ILE A 223 -15.89 -11.03 -29.17
N ASN A 224 -14.79 -10.91 -28.43
CA ASN A 224 -13.51 -11.51 -28.77
C ASN A 224 -12.69 -11.75 -27.50
N GLY A 225 -12.30 -13.00 -27.25
CA GLY A 225 -11.58 -13.38 -26.04
C GLY A 225 -10.27 -12.60 -25.83
N THR A 226 -9.49 -12.39 -26.89
CA THR A 226 -8.23 -11.62 -26.82
C THR A 226 -8.48 -10.14 -26.48
N LEU A 227 -9.52 -9.52 -27.07
CA LEU A 227 -9.91 -8.15 -26.73
C LEU A 227 -10.38 -8.04 -25.29
N GLY A 228 -11.18 -9.00 -24.81
CA GLY A 228 -11.64 -9.06 -23.43
C GLY A 228 -10.48 -9.12 -22.43
N ILE A 229 -9.48 -9.98 -22.69
CA ILE A 229 -8.28 -10.09 -21.85
C ILE A 229 -7.49 -8.78 -21.87
N ALA A 230 -7.24 -8.22 -23.05
CA ALA A 230 -6.46 -6.98 -23.19
C ALA A 230 -7.10 -5.81 -22.44
N ILE A 231 -8.40 -5.59 -22.63
CA ILE A 231 -9.14 -4.51 -21.98
C ILE A 231 -9.27 -4.75 -20.48
N GLY A 232 -9.59 -5.98 -20.07
CA GLY A 232 -9.69 -6.34 -18.64
C GLY A 232 -8.39 -6.09 -17.89
N LEU A 233 -7.25 -6.48 -18.48
CA LEU A 233 -5.93 -6.25 -17.89
C LEU A 233 -5.57 -4.75 -17.84
N LEU A 234 -5.85 -3.99 -18.90
CA LEU A 234 -5.65 -2.54 -18.93
C LEU A 234 -6.47 -1.84 -17.83
N CYS A 235 -7.74 -2.19 -17.69
CA CYS A 235 -8.61 -1.64 -16.65
C CYS A 235 -8.10 -2.01 -15.26
N ALA A 236 -7.76 -3.28 -15.03
CA ALA A 236 -7.28 -3.74 -13.73
C ALA A 236 -5.98 -3.05 -13.31
N THR A 237 -4.99 -2.97 -14.21
CA THR A 237 -3.70 -2.31 -13.95
C THR A 237 -3.87 -0.82 -13.70
N THR A 238 -4.73 -0.15 -14.46
CA THR A 238 -5.06 1.28 -14.25
C THR A 238 -5.72 1.49 -12.88
N SER A 239 -6.71 0.68 -12.54
CA SER A 239 -7.42 0.75 -11.26
C SER A 239 -6.49 0.50 -10.06
N ILE A 240 -5.63 -0.52 -10.14
CA ILE A 240 -4.63 -0.82 -9.11
C ILE A 240 -3.70 0.39 -8.93
N SER A 241 -3.21 0.96 -10.04
CA SER A 241 -2.28 2.09 -9.99
C SER A 241 -2.92 3.32 -9.36
N ILE A 242 -4.17 3.64 -9.71
CA ILE A 242 -4.92 4.75 -9.10
C ILE A 242 -5.07 4.52 -7.60
N ILE A 243 -5.52 3.34 -7.16
CA ILE A 243 -5.77 3.08 -5.74
C ILE A 243 -4.49 3.13 -4.93
N TYR A 244 -3.39 2.56 -5.45
CA TYR A 244 -2.09 2.63 -4.81
C TYR A 244 -1.59 4.08 -4.69
N THR A 245 -1.77 4.89 -5.75
CA THR A 245 -1.43 6.31 -5.71
C THR A 245 -2.25 7.07 -4.67
N LEU A 246 -3.57 6.83 -4.61
CA LEU A 246 -4.44 7.46 -3.61
C LEU A 246 -4.05 7.04 -2.18
N GLU A 247 -3.66 5.78 -1.97
CA GLU A 247 -3.18 5.30 -0.68
C GLU A 247 -1.87 6.00 -0.26
N GLY A 248 -0.94 6.21 -1.21
CA GLY A 248 0.29 6.97 -0.97
C GLY A 248 0.00 8.42 -0.58
N ILE A 249 -0.88 9.11 -1.32
CA ILE A 249 -1.31 10.48 -1.01
C ILE A 249 -1.98 10.54 0.37
N TYR A 250 -2.84 9.56 0.69
CA TYR A 250 -3.52 9.47 1.96
C TYR A 250 -2.54 9.30 3.13
N LYS A 251 -1.55 8.41 3.02
CA LYS A 251 -0.50 8.24 4.04
C LYS A 251 0.33 9.50 4.22
N ALA A 252 0.65 10.21 3.14
CA ALA A 252 1.36 11.49 3.19
C ALA A 252 0.53 12.57 3.92
N ALA A 253 -0.76 12.70 3.60
CA ALA A 253 -1.64 13.67 4.24
C ALA A 253 -1.83 13.40 5.74
N LEU A 254 -2.01 12.13 6.11
CA LEU A 254 -2.12 11.75 7.52
C LEU A 254 -0.80 11.92 8.28
N TYR A 255 0.34 11.76 7.61
CA TYR A 255 1.64 12.02 8.22
C TYR A 255 1.81 13.50 8.57
N GLU A 256 1.53 14.40 7.62
CA GLU A 256 1.56 15.85 7.88
C GLU A 256 0.58 16.22 9.00
N HIS A 257 -0.62 15.66 9.01
CA HIS A 257 -1.58 15.84 10.10
C HIS A 257 -1.04 15.36 11.45
N ALA A 258 -0.38 14.21 11.50
CA ALA A 258 0.22 13.67 12.71
C ALA A 258 1.37 14.54 13.24
N LEU A 259 2.04 15.29 12.37
CA LEU A 259 3.02 16.31 12.76
C LEU A 259 2.37 17.61 13.26
N GLY A 260 1.05 17.77 13.14
CA GLY A 260 0.33 19.00 13.46
C GLY A 260 0.29 20.01 12.30
N GLU A 261 0.75 19.61 11.11
CA GLU A 261 0.73 20.43 9.90
C GLU A 261 -0.65 20.37 9.21
N LYS A 262 -0.90 21.36 8.34
CA LYS A 262 -2.13 21.45 7.55
C LYS A 262 -1.84 21.08 6.09
N PRO A 263 -1.98 19.80 5.70
CA PRO A 263 -1.76 19.40 4.32
C PRO A 263 -2.75 20.11 3.39
N LEU A 264 -2.25 20.70 2.31
CA LEU A 264 -3.08 21.36 1.31
C LEU A 264 -4.09 20.37 0.70
N GLU A 265 -5.24 20.87 0.25
CA GLU A 265 -6.36 20.09 -0.31
C GLU A 265 -7.16 19.23 0.69
N PHE A 266 -6.76 19.18 1.97
CA PHE A 266 -7.48 18.44 3.00
C PHE A 266 -8.04 19.36 4.09
N GLU A 267 -9.25 19.05 4.53
CA GLU A 267 -9.85 19.69 5.70
C GLU A 267 -9.40 18.97 6.97
N GLU A 268 -9.03 19.74 8.00
CA GLU A 268 -8.47 19.19 9.24
C GLU A 268 -9.46 18.27 9.97
N GLN A 269 -10.76 18.55 9.86
CA GLN A 269 -11.83 17.76 10.47
C GLN A 269 -11.91 16.35 9.87
N ASP A 270 -11.70 16.22 8.56
CA ASP A 270 -11.75 14.93 7.86
C ASP A 270 -10.58 14.04 8.29
N LEU A 271 -9.38 14.63 8.42
CA LEU A 271 -8.15 13.92 8.82
C LEU A 271 -8.20 13.45 10.29
N ARG A 272 -8.75 14.26 11.19
CA ARG A 272 -8.91 13.89 12.62
C ARG A 272 -9.83 12.69 12.81
N THR A 273 -10.82 12.54 11.94
CA THR A 273 -11.84 11.49 12.05
C THR A 273 -11.50 10.22 11.26
N ALA A 274 -10.39 10.19 10.51
CA ALA A 274 -9.95 9.08 9.67
C ALA A 274 -9.94 7.70 10.38
N TYR A 275 -9.47 7.64 11.64
CA TYR A 275 -9.43 6.40 12.44
C TYR A 275 -10.30 6.43 13.70
N ARG A 276 -11.06 7.50 13.95
CA ARG A 276 -11.95 7.57 15.11
C ARG A 276 -13.24 6.84 14.80
N ALA A 277 -13.70 5.97 15.71
CA ALA A 277 -15.10 5.56 15.71
C ALA A 277 -15.97 6.81 15.94
N SER A 278 -16.99 7.05 15.11
CA SER A 278 -18.04 8.03 15.42
C SER A 278 -18.51 7.83 16.86
N SER A 279 -18.32 8.85 17.70
CA SER A 279 -18.80 8.85 19.08
C SER A 279 -20.32 8.98 19.07
N ALA A 280 -21.01 7.87 18.84
CA ALA A 280 -22.40 7.68 19.22
C ALA A 280 -22.44 6.81 20.46
N MET A 281 -22.09 7.39 21.61
CA MET A 281 -22.50 6.93 22.94
C MET A 281 -22.15 8.02 23.96
N ALA A 282 -23.03 9.00 24.05
CA ALA A 282 -23.37 9.72 25.28
C ALA A 282 -24.86 10.06 25.20
#